data_AF-A0A4V1S9M0-F1
#
_entry.id   AF-A0A4V1S9M0-F1
#
_cell.length_a   1.000
_cell.length_b   1.000
_cell.length_c   1.000
_cell.angle_alpha   90.00
_cell.angle_beta   90.00
_cell.angle_gamma   90.00
#
_symmetry.space_group_name_H-M   'P 1'
#
loop_
_entity.id
_entity.type
_entity.pdbx_description
1 polymer ?
#
loop_
_entity_poly.entity_id
_entity_poly.type
_entity_poly.pdbx_seq_one_letter_code
_entity_poly.pdbx_strand_id
1 'polypeptide(L)'
;MPTRRDFIRTGAAGLAPFFMPSALAAASGTPAPYRKAVKLGMSKGDSLATRIANIKAAGFDGFEADSPTNLDLDEMKVLAKEHGLAIHGVVDS
;
A
#
# COMPACT_ATOMS: atom_id res chain seq x y z
N MET A 1 -7.60 -3.66 55.75
CA MET A 1 -7.33 -3.04 54.45
C MET A 1 -7.33 -4.14 53.39
N PRO A 2 -8.02 -3.97 52.25
CA PRO A 2 -7.99 -4.95 51.18
C PRO A 2 -6.55 -5.14 50.70
N THR A 3 -6.08 -6.39 50.62
CA THR A 3 -4.72 -6.66 50.13
C THR A 3 -4.72 -6.68 48.60
N ARG A 4 -3.54 -6.50 48.00
CA ARG A 4 -3.36 -6.58 46.53
C ARG A 4 -3.87 -7.92 45.95
N ARG A 5 -3.85 -8.99 46.75
CA ARG A 5 -4.36 -10.31 46.37
C ARG A 5 -5.88 -10.37 46.34
N ASP A 6 -6.56 -9.64 47.23
CA ASP A 6 -8.02 -9.55 47.25
C ASP A 6 -8.57 -8.80 46.03
N PHE A 7 -7.83 -7.77 45.57
CA PHE A 7 -8.16 -7.02 44.35
C PHE A 7 -8.08 -7.91 43.09
N ILE A 8 -7.03 -8.72 42.95
CA ILE A 8 -6.87 -9.64 41.83
C ILE A 8 -7.96 -10.73 41.84
N ARG A 9 -8.32 -11.25 43.02
CA ARG A 9 -9.35 -12.28 43.15
C ARG A 9 -10.75 -11.76 42.82
N THR A 10 -11.02 -10.50 43.12
CA THR A 10 -12.31 -9.85 42.84
C THR A 10 -12.44 -9.44 41.36
N GLY A 11 -11.33 -9.12 40.69
CA GLY A 11 -11.32 -8.77 39.27
C GLY A 11 -11.50 -9.95 38.29
N ALA A 12 -11.28 -11.19 38.74
CA ALA A 12 -11.31 -12.37 37.87
C ALA A 12 -12.73 -12.92 37.59
N ALA A 13 -13.77 -12.44 38.28
CA ALA A 13 -15.12 -13.01 38.19
C ALA A 13 -16.04 -12.35 37.11
N GLY A 14 -15.53 -11.41 36.31
CA GLY A 14 -16.35 -10.59 35.39
C GLY A 14 -16.16 -10.81 33.89
N LEU A 15 -15.32 -11.75 33.44
CA LEU A 15 -14.98 -11.90 32.02
C LEU A 15 -15.43 -13.26 31.47
N ALA A 16 -16.74 -13.43 31.32
CA ALA A 16 -17.34 -14.45 30.47
C ALA A 16 -18.21 -13.75 29.40
N PRO A 17 -18.36 -14.31 28.19
CA PRO A 17 -17.44 -14.30 27.06
C PRO A 17 -17.93 -13.30 25.99
N PHE A 18 -17.22 -12.19 25.76
CA PHE A 18 -17.52 -11.30 24.62
C PHE A 18 -16.84 -11.72 23.31
N PHE A 19 -16.14 -12.86 23.30
CA PHE A 19 -15.59 -13.44 22.08
C PHE A 19 -16.62 -14.35 21.40
N MET A 20 -17.78 -13.81 21.02
CA MET A 20 -18.43 -14.32 19.83
C MET A 20 -17.68 -13.69 18.66
N PRO A 21 -16.88 -14.43 17.87
CA PRO A 21 -16.52 -13.94 16.56
C PRO A 21 -17.84 -13.84 15.80
N SER A 22 -18.38 -12.63 15.71
CA SER A 22 -19.32 -12.30 14.65
C SER A 22 -18.60 -12.70 13.38
N ALA A 23 -19.02 -13.81 12.77
CA ALA A 23 -18.69 -14.14 11.40
C ALA A 23 -19.29 -13.03 10.55
N LEU A 24 -18.63 -11.87 10.56
CA LEU A 24 -18.83 -10.82 9.59
C LEU A 24 -18.50 -11.53 8.29
N ALA A 25 -19.54 -11.93 7.57
CA ALA A 25 -19.45 -12.45 6.24
C ALA A 25 -18.55 -11.49 5.48
N ALA A 26 -17.29 -11.88 5.28
CA ALA A 26 -16.41 -11.23 4.35
C ALA A 26 -17.14 -11.39 3.02
N ALA A 27 -17.79 -10.31 2.59
CA ALA A 27 -18.41 -10.25 1.30
C ALA A 27 -17.36 -10.75 0.31
N SER A 28 -17.62 -11.90 -0.30
CA SER A 28 -16.81 -12.52 -1.33
C SER A 28 -16.92 -11.72 -2.63
N GLY A 29 -16.76 -10.40 -2.54
CA GLY A 29 -16.39 -9.57 -3.66
C GLY A 29 -14.88 -9.68 -3.82
N THR A 30 -14.43 -9.90 -5.05
CA THR A 30 -13.02 -9.71 -5.38
C THR A 30 -12.59 -8.35 -4.82
N PRO A 31 -11.56 -8.28 -3.96
CA PRO A 31 -11.07 -7.00 -3.48
C PRO A 31 -10.84 -6.10 -4.69
N ALA A 32 -11.38 -4.88 -4.69
CA ALA A 32 -11.07 -3.93 -5.74
C ALA A 32 -9.54 -3.83 -5.82
N PRO A 33 -8.94 -3.92 -7.03
CA PRO A 33 -7.49 -3.89 -7.14
C PRO A 33 -6.97 -2.60 -6.51
N TYR A 34 -6.11 -2.75 -5.51
CA TYR A 34 -5.51 -1.63 -4.82
C TYR A 34 -4.58 -0.88 -5.78
N ARG A 35 -5.08 0.22 -6.36
CA ARG A 35 -4.31 1.09 -7.26
C ARG A 35 -3.21 1.82 -6.52
N LYS A 36 -2.07 1.17 -6.33
CA LYS A 36 -0.90 1.77 -5.70
C LYS A 36 0.06 2.30 -6.75
N ALA A 37 0.37 3.58 -6.62
CA ALA A 37 1.45 4.24 -7.34
C ALA A 37 2.71 4.27 -6.48
N VAL A 38 3.88 4.27 -7.12
CA VAL A 38 5.17 4.51 -6.46
C VAL A 38 5.83 5.76 -7.04
N LYS A 39 6.56 6.53 -6.24
CA LYS A 39 7.39 7.63 -6.76
C LYS A 39 8.47 7.08 -7.70
N LEU A 40 8.63 7.66 -8.88
CA LEU A 40 9.62 7.22 -9.87
C LEU A 40 11.03 7.19 -9.26
N GLY A 41 11.40 8.20 -8.46
CA GLY A 41 12.67 8.24 -7.71
C GLY A 41 12.96 7.04 -6.79
N MET A 42 11.95 6.27 -6.38
CA MET A 42 12.14 5.07 -5.56
C MET A 42 12.42 3.80 -6.38
N SER A 43 12.21 3.85 -7.70
CA SER A 43 12.52 2.74 -8.60
C SER A 43 14.03 2.64 -8.85
N LYS A 44 14.53 1.41 -8.99
CA LYS A 44 15.93 1.13 -9.32
C LYS A 44 16.09 0.86 -10.81
N GLY A 45 17.23 1.24 -11.37
CA GLY A 45 17.59 0.96 -12.76
C GLY A 45 18.35 2.12 -13.39
N ASP A 46 19.23 1.80 -14.34
CA ASP A 46 20.12 2.79 -14.98
C ASP A 46 19.41 3.59 -16.07
N SER A 47 18.28 3.08 -16.60
CA SER A 47 17.48 3.73 -17.63
C SER A 47 16.02 3.89 -17.21
N LEU A 48 15.31 4.85 -17.84
CA LEU A 48 13.88 5.05 -17.62
C LEU A 48 13.07 3.79 -17.95
N ALA A 49 13.40 3.11 -19.05
CA ALA A 49 12.77 1.84 -19.43
C ALA A 49 12.94 0.75 -18.36
N THR A 50 14.16 0.56 -17.84
CA THR A 50 14.41 -0.43 -16.78
C THR A 50 13.64 -0.09 -15.51
N ARG A 51 13.59 1.20 -15.14
CA ARG A 51 12.84 1.68 -13.97
C ARG A 51 11.34 1.41 -14.09
N ILE A 52 10.73 1.71 -15.24
CA ILE A 52 9.30 1.46 -15.51
C ILE A 52 9.01 -0.05 -15.53
N ALA A 53 9.86 -0.85 -16.16
CA ALA A 53 9.73 -2.31 -16.13
C ALA A 53 9.79 -2.87 -14.70
N ASN A 54 10.69 -2.35 -13.85
CA ASN A 54 10.81 -2.73 -12.45
C ASN A 54 9.59 -2.33 -11.62
N ILE A 55 8.99 -1.17 -11.89
CA ILE A 55 7.74 -0.74 -11.24
C ILE A 55 6.62 -1.73 -11.54
N LYS A 56 6.48 -2.16 -12.81
CA LYS A 56 5.49 -3.18 -13.18
C LYS A 56 5.78 -4.53 -12.52
N ALA A 57 7.04 -4.97 -12.52
CA ALA A 57 7.46 -6.23 -11.92
C ALA A 57 7.24 -6.26 -10.40
N ALA A 58 7.34 -5.12 -9.73
CA ALA A 58 7.04 -4.96 -8.30
C ALA A 58 5.54 -4.97 -7.98
N GLY A 59 4.66 -4.98 -8.98
CA GLY A 59 3.21 -5.11 -8.80
C GLY A 59 2.49 -3.79 -8.54
N PHE A 60 3.09 -2.65 -8.87
CA PHE A 60 2.39 -1.36 -8.84
C PHE A 60 1.48 -1.19 -10.06
N ASP A 61 0.43 -0.39 -9.90
CA ASP A 61 -0.52 -0.06 -10.97
C ASP A 61 -0.15 1.24 -11.70
N GLY A 62 0.82 1.97 -11.18
CA GLY A 62 1.31 3.21 -11.75
C GLY A 62 2.47 3.82 -10.98
N PHE A 63 2.83 5.04 -11.35
CA PHE A 63 3.88 5.80 -10.68
C PHE A 63 3.62 7.31 -10.73
N GLU A 64 4.32 8.05 -9.89
CA GLU A 64 4.35 9.52 -9.91
C GLU A 64 5.72 9.99 -10.40
N ALA A 65 5.76 10.90 -11.37
CA ALA A 65 7.01 11.42 -11.91
C ALA A 65 7.62 12.48 -10.97
N ASP A 66 8.94 12.60 -10.94
CA ASP A 66 9.59 13.65 -10.15
C ASP A 66 9.42 15.02 -10.84
N SER A 67 9.31 16.10 -10.06
CA SER A 67 9.30 17.48 -10.54
C SER A 67 10.24 18.35 -9.68
N PRO A 68 11.10 19.19 -10.29
CA PRO A 68 11.41 19.24 -11.72
C PRO A 68 12.11 17.94 -12.19
N THR A 69 12.05 17.65 -13.49
CA THR A 69 12.72 16.48 -14.08
C THR A 69 13.48 16.84 -15.35
N ASN A 70 14.58 16.13 -15.57
CA ASN A 70 15.38 16.19 -16.80
C ASN A 70 15.06 15.01 -17.75
N LEU A 71 14.08 14.16 -17.40
CA LEU A 71 13.66 13.04 -18.21
C LEU A 71 12.77 13.50 -19.37
N ASP A 72 12.85 12.78 -20.50
CA ASP A 72 11.96 12.99 -21.62
C ASP A 72 10.53 12.54 -21.25
N LEU A 73 9.59 13.49 -21.30
CA LEU A 73 8.20 13.27 -20.92
C LEU A 73 7.43 12.42 -21.93
N ASP A 74 7.80 12.48 -23.21
CA ASP A 74 7.12 11.73 -24.24
C ASP A 74 7.62 10.28 -24.26
N GLU A 75 8.92 10.07 -24.04
CA GLU A 75 9.48 8.73 -23.77
C GLU A 75 8.78 8.09 -22.57
N MET A 76 8.64 8.83 -21.47
CA MET A 76 7.99 8.35 -20.25
C MET A 76 6.54 7.92 -20.49
N LYS A 77 5.75 8.69 -21.25
CA LYS A 77 4.36 8.36 -21.59
C LYS A 77 4.26 7.11 -22.47
N VAL A 78 5.16 6.96 -23.45
CA VAL A 78 5.21 5.78 -24.33
C VAL A 78 5.49 4.54 -23.50
N LEU A 79 6.54 4.56 -22.68
CA LEU A 79 6.91 3.43 -21.82
C LEU A 79 5.82 3.10 -20.80
N ALA A 80 5.22 4.10 -20.16
CA ALA A 80 4.11 3.87 -19.22
C ALA A 80 2.94 3.14 -19.91
N LYS A 81 2.58 3.56 -21.13
CA LYS A 81 1.55 2.92 -21.94
C LYS A 81 1.91 1.48 -22.31
N GLU A 82 3.13 1.24 -22.76
CA GLU A 82 3.61 -0.10 -23.15
C GLU A 82 3.58 -1.09 -21.96
N HIS A 83 3.89 -0.62 -20.76
CA HIS A 83 3.87 -1.43 -19.54
C HIS A 83 2.51 -1.48 -18.83
N GLY A 84 1.50 -0.78 -19.35
CA GLY A 84 0.17 -0.71 -18.75
C GLY A 84 0.19 -0.09 -17.34
N LEU A 85 0.98 0.96 -17.15
CA LEU A 85 1.12 1.72 -15.92
C LEU A 85 0.50 3.11 -16.09
N ALA A 86 -0.25 3.57 -15.09
CA ALA A 86 -0.74 4.94 -15.06
C ALA A 86 0.32 5.90 -14.50
N ILE A 87 0.47 7.08 -15.12
CA ILE A 87 1.19 8.20 -14.51
C ILE A 87 0.18 8.97 -13.66
N HIS A 88 0.20 8.74 -12.35
CA HIS A 88 -0.84 9.25 -11.44
C HIS A 88 -0.71 10.73 -11.12
N GLY A 89 0.50 11.28 -11.24
CA GLY A 89 0.79 12.66 -10.92
C GLY A 89 2.29 12.93 -10.91
N VAL A 90 2.65 14.01 -10.24
CA VAL A 90 4.03 14.42 -10.04
C VAL A 90 4.31 14.64 -8.56
N VAL A 91 5.53 14.36 -8.13
CA VAL A 91 6.02 14.64 -6.78
C VAL A 91 7.00 15.81 -6.84
N ASP A 92 6.67 16.89 -6.15
CA ASP A 92 7.61 17.98 -5.87
C ASP A 92 8.71 17.45 -4.94
N SER A 93 9.96 17.46 -5.43
CA SER A 93 11.07 16.70 -4.86
C SER A 93 12.25 17.57 -4.47
#